data_AF-A0AAD2H2A7-F1
#
_entry.id   AF-A0AAD2H2A7-F1
#
_cell.length_a   1.000
_cell.length_b   1.000
_cell.length_c   1.000
_cell.angle_alpha   90.00
_cell.angle_beta   90.00
_cell.angle_gamma   90.00
#
_symmetry.space_group_name_H-M   'P 1'
#
loop_
_entity.id
_entity.type
_entity.pdbx_description
1 polymer ?
#
loop_
_entity_poly.entity_id
_entity_poly.type
_entity_poly.pdbx_seq_one_letter_code
_entity_poly.pdbx_strand_id
1 'polypeptide(L)'
;MVHGSSQRELQERFQRSGDTISCYLNHRLLALTGTFYKDYIRAPADKTPDQILTSELYYPFFKYCRGTVDGVHILAYALAHHLT
;
A
#
# COMPACT_ATOMS: atom_id res chain seq x y z
N MET A 1 14.36 1.80 1.52
CA MET A 1 14.55 2.52 0.23
C MET A 1 13.62 1.90 -0.79
N VAL A 2 12.49 2.55 -1.07
CA VAL A 2 11.65 2.23 -2.23
C VAL A 2 11.77 3.44 -3.13
N HIS A 3 12.68 3.37 -4.12
CA HIS A 3 12.73 4.34 -5.20
C HIS A 3 12.12 3.66 -6.41
N GLY A 4 11.15 4.30 -7.07
CA GLY A 4 10.56 3.83 -8.31
C GLY A 4 11.56 4.00 -9.45
N SER A 5 12.64 3.22 -9.43
CA SER A 5 13.68 3.29 -10.45
C SER A 5 13.12 2.91 -11.81
N SER A 6 13.53 3.66 -12.82
CA SER A 6 13.10 3.38 -14.19
C SER A 6 13.71 2.06 -14.69
N GLN A 7 13.06 1.41 -15.65
CA GLN A 7 13.60 0.22 -16.31
C GLN A 7 15.01 0.45 -16.88
N ARG A 8 15.32 1.68 -17.30
CA ARG A 8 16.65 2.05 -17.81
C ARG A 8 17.72 2.02 -16.71
N GLU A 9 17.43 2.60 -15.55
CA GLU A 9 18.35 2.59 -14.40
C GLU A 9 18.61 1.16 -13.91
N LEU A 10 17.59 0.30 -13.91
CA LEU A 10 17.74 -1.10 -13.54
C LEU A 10 18.61 -1.86 -14.57
N GLN A 11 18.43 -1.59 -15.86
CA GLN A 11 19.26 -2.16 -16.94
C GLN A 11 20.73 -1.77 -16.78
N GLU A 12 20.99 -0.49 -16.52
CA GLU A 12 22.34 0.03 -16.31
C GLU A 12 22.97 -0.51 -15.01
N ARG A 13 22.20 -0.62 -13.92
CA ARG A 13 22.72 -1.13 -12.64
C ARG A 13 23.04 -2.61 -12.67
N PHE A 14 22.15 -3.41 -13.27
CA PHE A 14 22.29 -4.88 -13.27
C PHE A 14 23.00 -5.41 -14.52
N GLN A 15 23.27 -4.55 -15.51
CA GLN A 15 23.92 -4.90 -16.78
C GLN A 15 23.18 -6.06 -17.46
N ARG A 16 21.85 -5.98 -17.46
CA ARG A 16 20.94 -6.96 -18.07
C ARG A 16 19.95 -6.25 -18.97
N SER A 17 19.38 -6.98 -19.93
CA SER A 17 18.32 -6.46 -20.77
C SER A 17 17.06 -6.15 -19.96
N GLY A 18 16.26 -5.19 -20.46
CA GLY A 18 14.97 -4.85 -19.87
C GLY A 18 14.03 -6.04 -19.74
N ASP A 19 14.07 -6.98 -20.70
CA ASP A 19 13.28 -8.21 -20.67
C ASP A 19 13.65 -9.11 -19.50
N THR A 20 14.96 -9.29 -19.25
CA THR A 20 15.46 -10.09 -18.12
C THR A 20 15.00 -9.50 -16.79
N ILE A 21 15.12 -8.17 -16.67
CA ILE A 21 14.68 -7.45 -15.47
C ILE A 21 13.17 -7.57 -15.28
N SER A 22 12.40 -7.38 -16.34
CA SER A 22 10.94 -7.45 -16.29
C SER A 22 10.45 -8.85 -15.95
N CYS A 23 11.05 -9.88 -16.54
CA CYS A 23 10.75 -11.28 -16.23
C CYS A 23 11.03 -11.59 -14.75
N TYR A 24 12.19 -11.17 -14.24
CA TYR A 24 12.54 -11.43 -12.85
C TYR A 24 11.63 -10.69 -11.87
N LEU A 25 11.33 -9.42 -12.14
CA LEU A 25 10.39 -8.63 -11.34
C LEU A 25 8.99 -9.27 -11.35
N ASN A 26 8.48 -9.64 -12.52
CA ASN A 26 7.18 -10.30 -12.64
C ASN A 26 7.14 -11.63 -11.87
N HIS A 27 8.17 -12.47 -12.01
CA HIS A 27 8.24 -13.73 -11.29
C HIS A 27 8.24 -13.53 -9.76
N ARG A 28 8.98 -12.54 -9.28
CA ARG A 28 9.02 -12.18 -7.85
C ARG A 28 7.70 -11.61 -7.37
N LEU A 29 7.07 -10.74 -8.15
CA LEU A 29 5.76 -10.16 -7.84
C LEU A 29 4.69 -11.25 -7.77
N LEU A 30 4.67 -12.18 -8.73
CA LEU A 30 3.75 -13.32 -8.73
C LEU A 30 3.94 -14.23 -7.52
N ALA A 31 5.18 -14.48 -7.09
CA ALA A 31 5.45 -15.25 -5.88
C ALA A 31 4.94 -14.53 -4.62
N LEU A 32 5.09 -13.20 -4.56
CA LEU A 32 4.64 -12.38 -3.44
C LEU A 32 3.11 -12.28 -3.38
N THR A 33 2.44 -12.07 -4.52
CA THR A 33 0.97 -11.94 -4.59
C THR A 33 0.25 -13.30 -4.62
N GLY A 34 0.97 -14.37 -4.92
CA GLY A 34 0.45 -15.74 -4.96
C GLY A 34 0.35 -16.36 -3.56
N THR A 35 1.23 -17.31 -3.27
CA THR A 35 1.20 -18.09 -2.02
C THR A 35 1.52 -17.21 -0.81
N PHE A 36 2.52 -16.32 -0.92
CA PHE A 36 2.94 -15.50 0.20
C PHE A 36 1.82 -14.59 0.74
N TYR A 37 1.11 -13.87 -0.14
CA TYR A 37 -0.01 -13.03 0.29
C TYR A 37 -1.10 -13.87 0.97
N LYS A 38 -1.46 -15.02 0.39
CA LYS A 38 -2.51 -15.89 0.96
C LYS A 38 -2.13 -16.51 2.30
N ASP A 39 -0.88 -16.91 2.45
CA ASP A 39 -0.42 -17.65 3.62
C ASP A 39 -0.14 -16.73 4.81
N TYR A 40 0.33 -15.50 4.54
CA TYR A 40 0.83 -14.59 5.57
C TYR A 40 0.00 -13.33 5.76
N ILE A 41 -0.77 -12.88 4.76
CA ILE A 41 -1.59 -11.67 4.87
C ILE A 41 -3.05 -12.07 5.08
N ARG A 42 -3.58 -11.72 6.25
CA ARG A 42 -5.00 -11.86 6.56
C ARG A 42 -5.62 -10.48 6.63
N ALA A 43 -6.74 -10.30 5.94
CA ALA A 43 -7.59 -9.14 6.20
C ALA A 43 -8.01 -9.16 7.68
N PRO A 44 -8.06 -8.01 8.35
CA PRO A 44 -8.60 -7.92 9.70
C PRO A 44 -10.08 -8.28 9.67
N ALA A 45 -10.65 -8.43 10.86
CA ALA A 45 -12.09 -8.54 10.98
C ALA A 45 -12.77 -7.30 10.37
N ASP A 46 -13.88 -7.51 9.66
CA ASP A 46 -14.77 -6.45 9.15
C ASP A 46 -15.55 -5.83 10.32
N LYS A 47 -14.81 -5.20 11.24
CA LYS A 47 -15.32 -4.54 12.44
C LYS A 47 -14.69 -3.18 12.55
N THR A 48 -15.53 -2.15 12.48
CA THR A 48 -15.13 -0.79 12.80
C THR A 48 -14.81 -0.70 14.30
N PRO A 49 -13.63 -0.20 14.71
CA PRO A 49 -13.31 0.04 16.11
C PRO A 49 -14.33 0.98 16.76
N ASP A 50 -14.65 0.73 18.03
CA ASP A 50 -15.64 1.49 18.77
C ASP A 50 -15.32 2.99 18.81
N GLN A 51 -14.04 3.37 18.85
CA GLN A 51 -13.61 4.77 18.85
C GLN A 51 -14.06 5.56 17.61
N ILE A 52 -14.22 4.89 16.47
CA ILE A 52 -14.71 5.49 15.23
C ILE A 52 -16.25 5.49 15.23
N LEU A 53 -16.88 4.40 15.69
CA LEU A 53 -18.34 4.28 15.76
C LEU A 53 -18.97 5.30 16.71
N THR A 54 -18.33 5.58 17.84
CA THR A 54 -18.85 6.50 18.87
C THR A 54 -18.51 7.97 18.59
N SER A 55 -17.68 8.26 17.60
CA SER A 55 -17.27 9.64 17.29
C SER A 55 -18.19 10.25 16.23
N GLU A 56 -18.92 11.30 16.60
CA GLU A 56 -19.72 12.09 15.64
C GLU A 56 -18.86 12.77 14.57
N LEU A 57 -17.58 13.05 14.87
CA LEU A 57 -16.64 13.65 13.93
C LEU A 57 -16.14 12.62 12.91
N TYR A 58 -15.79 11.41 13.34
CA TYR A 58 -15.13 10.43 12.48
C TYR A 58 -16.13 9.52 11.77
N TYR A 59 -17.22 9.13 12.44
CA TYR A 59 -18.17 8.17 11.90
C TYR A 59 -18.71 8.53 10.50
N PRO A 60 -19.11 9.78 10.20
CA PRO A 60 -19.61 10.13 8.88
C PRO A 60 -18.59 9.91 7.75
N PHE A 61 -17.30 10.15 8.01
CA PHE A 61 -16.23 10.00 7.01
C PHE A 61 -15.85 8.54 6.80
N PHE A 62 -15.93 7.72 7.84
CA PHE A 62 -15.57 6.30 7.79
C PHE A 62 -16.79 5.38 7.61
N LYS A 63 -18.00 5.93 7.53
CA LYS A 63 -19.22 5.17 7.23
C LYS A 63 -19.07 4.55 5.83
N TYR A 64 -19.04 3.22 5.77
CA TYR A 64 -18.81 2.40 4.57
C TYR A 64 -17.35 2.27 4.09
N CYS A 65 -16.37 2.81 4.82
CA CYS A 65 -14.94 2.71 4.50
C CYS A 65 -14.33 1.37 4.96
N ARG A 66 -14.69 0.26 4.31
CA ARG A 66 -14.20 -1.09 4.65
C ARG A 66 -12.68 -1.29 4.49
N GLY A 67 -12.04 -0.58 3.56
CA GLY A 67 -10.60 -0.71 3.28
C GLY A 67 -9.70 0.30 4.00
N THR A 68 -10.27 1.34 4.62
CA THR A 68 -9.51 2.44 5.23
C THR A 68 -9.38 2.30 6.74
N VAL A 69 -10.31 1.54 7.36
CA VAL A 69 -10.25 1.18 8.78
C VAL A 69 -9.18 0.12 9.03
N ASP A 70 -8.87 -0.67 8.01
CA ASP A 70 -7.79 -1.65 8.02
C ASP A 70 -6.44 -1.01 7.74
N GLY A 71 -5.86 -0.35 8.74
CA GLY A 71 -4.42 -0.32 8.96
C GLY A 71 -3.48 0.19 7.85
N VAL A 72 -3.95 0.76 6.74
CA VAL A 72 -3.06 1.46 5.82
C VAL A 72 -2.74 2.80 6.46
N HIS A 73 -1.70 2.82 7.29
CA HIS A 73 -1.05 4.03 7.78
C HIS A 73 -0.38 4.75 6.60
N ILE A 74 -1.17 5.32 5.68
CA ILE A 74 -0.66 6.34 4.78
C ILE A 74 -0.46 7.57 5.65
N LEU A 75 0.79 7.94 5.88
CA LEU A 75 1.13 9.21 6.55
C LEU A 75 0.57 10.35 5.71
N ALA A 76 -0.59 10.88 6.12
CA ALA A 76 -1.16 12.07 5.54
C ALA A 76 -0.38 13.28 6.07
N TYR A 77 0.59 13.76 5.30
CA TYR A 77 1.12 15.10 5.49
C TYR A 77 0.09 16.10 4.96
N ALA A 78 -0.73 16.65 5.87
CA ALA A 78 -1.47 17.85 5.56
C ALA A 78 -0.47 19.02 5.57
N LEU A 79 -0.21 19.61 4.41
CA LEU A 79 0.41 20.93 4.35
C LEU A 79 -0.60 21.91 4.96
N ALA A 80 -0.35 22.32 6.20
CA ALA A 80 -1.04 23.44 6.82
C ALA A 80 -0.71 24.73 6.06
N HIS A 81 -1.39 24.97 4.94
CA HIS A 81 -1.41 26.28 4.32
C HIS A 81 -2.44 27.15 5.03
N HIS A 82 -1.93 27.94 5.96
CA HIS A 82 -2.38 29.28 6.36
C HIS A 82 -3.89 29.55 6.32
N LEU A 83 -4.54 29.40 7.48
CA LEU A 83 -5.68 30.24 7.83
C LEU A 83 -5.17 31.35 8.76
N THR A 84 -4.90 32.51 8.16
CA THR A 84 -5.02 33.83 8.80
C THR A 84 -6.43 34.34 8.64
#